data_AF-A0A9D7ERJ2-F1
#
_entry.id   AF-A0A9D7ERJ2-F1
#
_cell.length_a   1.000
_cell.length_b   1.000
_cell.length_c   1.000
_cell.angle_alpha   90.00
_cell.angle_beta   90.00
_cell.angle_gamma   90.00
#
_symmetry.space_group_name_H-M   'P 1'
#
loop_
_entity.id
_entity.type
_entity.pdbx_description
1 polymer ?
#
loop_
_entity_poly.entity_id
_entity_poly.type
_entity_poly.pdbx_seq_one_letter_code
_entity_poly.pdbx_strand_id
1 'polypeptide(L)'
;MLKDYSSKRFIGSNKTDIRQYEIVVRNNKQQPISIIVEDQFPVSTVKEIDVQDKKYEGAKLDDDTQKLTWNFTVDAKKENKVNFKYEVKYPKDKVLQLRLNITRFKQNRRGGPPPPPPPPPPRPGGGGGGGGGGGGGPPPPPPPPRGGGGGAPP
;
A
#
# COMPACT_ATOMS: atom_id res chain seq x y z
N MET A 1 -26.75 56.93 -0.36
CA MET A 1 -25.67 56.93 0.65
C MET A 1 -25.08 55.54 0.73
N LEU A 2 -24.01 55.29 -0.02
CA LEU A 2 -23.22 54.06 0.11
C LEU A 2 -22.20 54.30 1.22
N LYS A 3 -22.24 53.48 2.27
CA LYS A 3 -21.20 53.47 3.31
C LYS A 3 -20.04 52.65 2.77
N ASP A 4 -19.04 53.33 2.23
CA ASP A 4 -17.72 52.76 1.98
C ASP A 4 -17.12 52.30 3.31
N TYR A 5 -17.22 51.01 3.60
CA TYR A 5 -16.32 50.38 4.56
C TYR A 5 -14.99 50.11 3.85
N SER A 6 -14.26 51.19 3.55
CA SER A 6 -12.83 51.09 3.30
C SER A 6 -12.14 50.86 4.64
N SER A 7 -12.15 49.62 5.12
CA SER A 7 -11.25 49.19 6.18
C SER A 7 -9.85 49.10 5.59
N LYS A 8 -9.21 50.26 5.44
CA LYS A 8 -7.79 50.41 5.16
C LYS A 8 -7.02 49.88 6.37
N ARG A 9 -6.87 48.56 6.45
CA ARG A 9 -6.03 47.90 7.46
C ARG A 9 -4.57 48.13 7.08
N PHE A 10 -4.05 49.28 7.49
CA PHE A 10 -2.62 49.42 7.74
C PHE A 10 -2.26 48.52 8.91
N ILE A 11 -1.86 47.28 8.63
CA ILE A 11 -1.16 46.39 9.58
C ILE A 11 0.17 46.11 8.87
N GLY A 12 1.20 46.95 9.03
CA GLY A 12 1.98 47.09 10.26
C GLY A 12 3.17 46.14 10.14
N SER A 13 4.33 46.65 9.70
CA SER A 13 5.69 46.07 9.64
C SER A 13 5.91 44.62 9.16
N ASN A 14 4.89 43.79 8.94
CA ASN A 14 5.01 42.34 8.79
C ASN A 14 4.59 41.89 7.39
N LYS A 15 5.26 40.85 6.90
CA LYS A 15 5.05 40.16 5.63
C LYS A 15 4.49 38.77 5.90
N THR A 16 3.66 38.30 5.00
CA THR A 16 3.11 36.96 5.00
C THR A 16 3.61 36.23 3.75
N ASP A 17 4.24 35.08 3.92
CA ASP A 17 4.63 34.17 2.84
C ASP A 17 3.85 32.86 2.96
N ILE A 18 3.13 32.51 1.91
CA ILE A 18 2.48 31.21 1.79
C ILE A 18 3.46 30.24 1.13
N ARG A 19 3.64 29.07 1.74
CA ARG A 19 4.49 27.99 1.23
C ARG A 19 3.62 26.76 0.99
N GLN A 20 3.73 26.18 -0.19
CA GLN A 20 3.04 24.96 -0.58
C GLN A 20 4.05 24.02 -1.23
N TYR A 21 3.98 22.75 -0.84
CA TYR A 21 4.86 21.70 -1.32
C TYR A 21 4.02 20.52 -1.80
N GLU A 22 4.43 19.95 -2.94
CA GLU A 22 3.94 18.68 -3.45
C GLU A 22 5.09 17.68 -3.40
N ILE A 23 4.86 16.54 -2.74
CA ILE A 23 5.79 15.42 -2.67
C ILE A 23 5.24 14.32 -3.57
N VAL A 24 6.00 13.99 -4.61
CA VAL A 24 5.69 12.90 -5.54
C VAL A 24 6.58 11.70 -5.21
N VAL A 25 5.96 10.57 -4.88
CA VAL A 25 6.64 9.33 -4.54
C VAL A 25 6.38 8.30 -5.63
N ARG A 26 7.41 8.02 -6.44
CA ARG A 26 7.34 7.07 -7.56
C ARG A 26 8.00 5.74 -7.20
N ASN A 27 7.27 4.64 -7.40
CA ASN A 27 7.80 3.30 -7.26
C ASN A 27 8.33 2.77 -8.61
N ASN A 28 9.65 2.69 -8.75
CA ASN A 28 10.29 2.10 -9.93
C ASN A 28 10.44 0.57 -9.85
N LYS A 29 10.03 -0.06 -8.75
CA LYS A 29 10.10 -1.52 -8.56
C LYS A 29 8.87 -2.20 -9.17
N GLN A 30 9.03 -3.47 -9.49
CA GLN A 30 7.97 -4.34 -10.03
C GLN A 30 7.04 -4.92 -8.94
N GLN A 31 7.21 -4.50 -7.69
CA GLN A 31 6.43 -4.96 -6.54
C GLN A 31 5.90 -3.75 -5.75
N PRO A 32 4.74 -3.87 -5.09
CA PRO A 32 4.24 -2.81 -4.21
C PRO A 32 5.23 -2.56 -3.06
N ILE A 33 5.41 -1.29 -2.70
CA ILE A 33 6.29 -0.89 -1.59
C ILE A 33 5.53 -0.03 -0.60
N SER A 34 5.67 -0.34 0.68
CA SER A 34 5.22 0.52 1.77
C SER A 34 6.30 1.53 2.11
N ILE A 35 5.94 2.81 2.04
CA ILE A 35 6.85 3.94 2.28
C ILE A 35 6.28 4.77 3.42
N ILE A 36 7.18 5.20 4.30
CA ILE A 36 6.91 6.26 5.26
C ILE A 36 7.67 7.50 4.78
N VAL A 37 6.91 8.57 4.57
CA VAL A 37 7.45 9.90 4.27
C VAL A 37 7.35 10.73 5.54
N GLU A 38 8.47 11.28 5.99
CA GLU A 38 8.54 12.16 7.15
C GLU A 38 9.01 13.56 6.70
N ASP A 39 8.24 14.58 7.07
CA ASP A 39 8.58 15.99 6.88
C ASP A 39 8.22 16.80 8.14
N GLN A 40 8.47 18.11 8.15
CA GLN A 40 8.27 18.95 9.33
C GLN A 40 7.90 20.38 8.95
N PHE A 41 6.87 20.93 9.61
CA PHE A 41 6.63 22.37 9.54
C PHE A 41 7.75 23.13 10.25
N PRO A 42 8.16 24.30 9.74
CA PRO A 42 9.17 25.11 10.42
C PRO A 42 8.67 25.50 11.81
N VAL A 43 9.54 25.31 12.81
CA VAL A 43 9.31 25.80 14.16
C VAL A 43 10.06 27.11 14.30
N SER A 44 9.33 28.18 14.58
CA SER A 44 9.94 29.47 14.82
C SER A 44 10.55 29.50 16.22
N THR A 45 11.83 29.86 16.31
CA THR A 45 12.49 30.20 17.59
C THR A 45 12.37 31.69 17.92
N VAL A 46 11.92 32.52 16.96
CA VAL A 46 11.82 33.97 17.08
C VAL A 46 10.36 34.35 17.28
N LYS A 47 10.02 35.00 18.40
CA LYS A 47 8.63 35.35 18.77
C LYS A 47 7.87 36.17 17.71
N GLU A 48 8.59 36.88 16.85
CA GLU A 48 8.02 37.73 15.79
C GLU A 48 7.69 36.96 14.49
N ILE A 49 8.20 35.73 14.35
CA ILE A 49 7.89 34.85 13.23
C ILE A 49 6.83 33.85 13.71
N ASP A 50 5.69 33.86 13.05
CA ASP A 50 4.55 33.00 13.37
C ASP A 50 4.20 32.10 12.18
N VAL A 51 3.93 30.82 12.46
CA VAL A 51 3.62 29.81 11.44
C VAL A 51 2.17 29.36 11.61
N GLN A 52 1.33 29.76 10.67
CA GLN A 52 -0.13 29.62 10.69
C GLN A 52 -0.64 28.88 9.45
N ASP A 53 -1.97 28.69 9.36
CA ASP A 53 -2.68 28.04 8.24
C ASP A 53 -2.01 26.73 7.76
N LYS A 54 -1.61 25.89 8.72
CA LYS A 54 -0.99 24.59 8.45
C LYS A 54 -2.03 23.63 7.90
N LYS A 55 -1.90 23.27 6.62
CA LYS A 55 -2.75 22.31 5.93
C LYS A 55 -1.91 21.14 5.43
N TYR A 56 -2.39 19.93 5.62
CA TYR A 56 -1.72 18.71 5.18
C TYR A 56 -2.78 17.69 4.79
N GLU A 57 -2.51 16.90 3.76
CA GLU A 57 -3.43 15.88 3.27
C GLU A 57 -2.90 14.49 3.60
N GLY A 58 -3.70 13.68 4.31
CA GLY A 58 -3.37 12.28 4.61
C GLY A 58 -2.15 12.05 5.52
N ALA A 59 -1.62 13.11 6.15
CA ALA A 59 -0.52 13.03 7.10
C ALA A 59 -1.02 12.91 8.55
N LYS A 60 -0.19 12.35 9.42
CA LYS A 60 -0.31 12.52 10.88
C LYS A 60 0.60 13.66 11.31
N LEU A 61 0.05 14.66 12.01
CA LEU A 61 0.81 15.74 12.63
C LEU A 61 1.13 15.39 14.09
N ASP A 62 2.38 15.59 14.46
CA ASP A 62 2.84 15.58 15.85
C ASP A 62 2.94 17.05 16.31
N ASP A 63 2.09 17.47 17.25
CA ASP A 63 1.99 18.88 17.65
C ASP A 63 3.23 19.38 18.40
N ASP A 64 3.91 18.51 19.14
CA ASP A 64 5.12 18.85 19.91
C ASP A 64 6.30 19.14 18.99
N THR A 65 6.50 18.28 17.98
CA THR A 65 7.65 18.37 17.07
C THR A 65 7.30 19.03 15.75
N GLN A 66 6.03 19.27 15.47
CA GLN A 66 5.50 19.77 14.20
C GLN A 66 5.86 18.89 13.00
N LYS A 67 6.02 17.58 13.23
CA LYS A 67 6.37 16.59 12.19
C LYS A 67 5.13 16.05 11.49
N LEU A 68 5.22 15.91 10.19
CA LEU A 68 4.23 15.28 9.33
C LEU A 68 4.72 13.88 8.95
N THR A 69 3.88 12.88 9.17
CA THR A 69 4.16 11.49 8.79
C THR A 69 3.08 10.96 7.87
N TRP A 70 3.45 10.63 6.64
CA TRP A 70 2.59 9.90 5.70
C TRP A 70 3.01 8.44 5.63
N ASN A 71 2.05 7.53 5.75
CA ASN A 71 2.27 6.10 5.57
C ASN A 71 1.31 5.58 4.51
N PHE A 72 1.86 5.17 3.37
CA PHE A 72 1.08 4.63 2.26
C PHE A 72 1.87 3.56 1.51
N THR A 73 1.11 2.69 0.84
CA THR A 73 1.66 1.71 -0.10
C THR A 73 1.57 2.27 -1.51
N VAL A 74 2.68 2.22 -2.24
CA VAL A 74 2.76 2.58 -3.66
C VAL A 74 2.88 1.30 -4.46
N ASP A 75 1.91 1.03 -5.32
CA ASP A 75 1.92 -0.17 -6.18
C ASP A 75 3.11 -0.18 -7.15
N ALA A 76 3.38 -1.35 -7.72
CA ALA A 76 4.41 -1.52 -8.75
C ALA A 76 4.23 -0.52 -9.89
N LYS A 77 5.31 0.19 -10.26
CA LYS A 77 5.33 1.19 -11.35
C LYS A 77 4.34 2.37 -11.18
N LYS A 78 3.76 2.58 -10.00
CA LYS A 78 2.85 3.71 -9.72
C LYS A 78 3.54 4.84 -8.97
N GLU A 79 2.85 5.97 -8.88
CA GLU A 79 3.22 7.10 -8.06
C GLU A 79 2.06 7.53 -7.15
N ASN A 80 2.39 8.01 -5.95
CA ASN A 80 1.47 8.66 -5.05
C ASN A 80 1.93 10.10 -4.82
N LYS A 81 0.98 11.01 -4.68
CA LYS A 81 1.24 12.43 -4.44
C LYS A 81 0.63 12.83 -3.10
N VAL A 82 1.38 13.59 -2.32
CA VAL A 82 0.91 14.22 -1.09
C VAL A 82 1.34 15.66 -1.08
N ASN A 83 0.52 16.53 -0.49
CA ASN A 83 0.75 17.96 -0.44
C ASN A 83 0.63 18.47 1.00
N PHE A 84 1.34 19.57 1.26
CA PHE A 84 1.15 20.34 2.48
C PHE A 84 1.44 21.81 2.23
N LYS A 85 0.81 22.65 3.04
CA LYS A 85 0.87 24.10 2.96
C LYS A 85 1.00 24.67 4.37
N TYR A 86 1.71 25.79 4.48
CA TYR A 86 1.70 26.63 5.66
C TYR A 86 1.91 28.09 5.29
N GLU A 87 1.51 28.97 6.20
CA GLU A 87 1.70 30.41 6.09
C GLU A 87 2.72 30.87 7.14
N VAL A 88 3.69 31.68 6.72
CA VAL A 88 4.70 32.26 7.63
C VAL A 88 4.52 33.76 7.65
N LYS A 89 4.26 34.30 8.84
CA LYS A 89 4.16 35.74 9.09
C LYS A 89 5.42 36.21 9.80
N TYR A 90 6.10 37.23 9.28
CA TYR A 90 7.39 37.70 9.80
C TYR A 90 7.59 39.21 9.56
N PRO A 91 8.46 39.92 10.29
CA PRO A 91 8.76 41.33 10.05
C PRO A 91 9.45 41.58 8.69
N LYS A 92 9.08 42.63 7.96
CA LYS A 92 9.59 42.98 6.62
C LYS A 92 11.08 43.37 6.61
N ASP A 93 11.57 43.86 7.74
CA ASP A 93 12.97 44.23 8.00
C ASP A 93 13.87 43.02 8.26
N LYS A 94 13.28 41.82 8.41
CA LYS A 94 14.02 40.57 8.62
C LYS A 94 14.00 39.71 7.37
N VAL A 95 15.15 39.10 7.09
CA VAL A 95 15.28 38.08 6.04
C VAL A 95 14.79 36.75 6.61
N LEU A 96 13.69 36.23 6.06
CA LEU A 96 13.19 34.91 6.43
C LEU A 96 14.08 33.82 5.82
N GLN A 97 14.91 33.19 6.66
CA GLN A 97 15.70 32.02 6.26
C GLN A 97 14.98 30.73 6.69
N LEU A 98 14.11 30.21 5.81
CA LEU A 98 13.53 28.89 5.99
C LEU A 98 14.57 27.83 5.61
N ARG A 99 15.00 27.02 6.59
CA ARG A 99 15.77 25.82 6.30
C ARG A 99 14.79 24.71 5.90
N LEU A 100 14.84 24.29 4.65
CA LEU A 100 14.16 23.07 4.23
C LEU A 100 14.86 21.88 4.88
N ASN A 101 14.10 21.09 5.64
CA ASN A 101 14.58 19.80 6.11
C ASN A 101 14.48 18.81 4.94
N ILE A 102 15.51 17.98 4.78
CA ILE A 102 15.51 16.92 3.77
C ILE A 102 14.39 15.93 4.11
N THR A 103 13.45 15.73 3.18
CA THR A 103 12.39 14.72 3.32
C THR A 103 13.03 13.34 3.53
N ARG A 104 12.69 12.68 4.64
CA ARG A 104 13.26 11.38 4.98
C ARG A 104 12.32 10.27 4.50
N PHE A 105 12.82 9.42 3.62
CA PHE A 105 12.11 8.22 3.15
C PHE A 105 12.57 7.00 3.91
N LYS A 106 11.62 6.28 4.53
CA LYS A 106 11.87 4.95 5.11
C LYS A 106 11.06 3.92 4.35
N GLN A 107 11.73 3.02 3.63
CA GLN A 107 11.06 1.85 3.06
C GLN A 107 10.81 0.84 4.20
N ASN A 108 9.56 0.56 4.50
CA ASN A 108 9.21 -0.45 5.49
C ASN A 108 9.49 -1.83 4.88
N ARG A 109 10.64 -2.45 5.19
CA ARG A 109 11.00 -3.80 4.72
C ARG A 109 10.19 -4.93 5.40
N ARG A 110 9.04 -4.62 6.00
CA ARG A 110 8.10 -5.61 6.55
C ARG A 110 7.07 -6.00 5.50
N GLY A 111 7.55 -6.66 4.46
CA GLY A 111 6.73 -7.40 3.51
C GLY A 111 7.48 -8.69 3.24
N GLY A 112 7.28 -9.70 4.09
CA GLY A 112 7.63 -11.07 3.71
C GLY A 112 6.87 -11.47 2.44
N PRO A 113 7.22 -12.59 1.80
CA PRO A 113 6.46 -13.10 0.67
C PRO A 113 4.95 -13.12 0.99
N PRO A 114 4.08 -12.80 0.02
CA PRO A 114 2.63 -12.83 0.26
C PRO A 114 2.24 -14.19 0.86
N PRO A 115 1.26 -14.23 1.78
CA PRO A 115 0.79 -15.50 2.31
C PRO A 115 0.38 -16.42 1.15
N PRO A 116 0.68 -17.73 1.21
CA PRO A 116 0.23 -18.66 0.19
C PRO A 116 -1.30 -18.59 0.06
N PRO A 117 -1.85 -18.77 -1.15
CA PRO A 117 -3.29 -18.81 -1.33
C PRO A 117 -3.92 -19.86 -0.41
N PRO A 118 -5.15 -19.64 0.09
CA PRO A 118 -5.85 -20.65 0.87
C PRO A 118 -5.98 -21.95 0.05
N PRO A 119 -5.92 -23.12 0.70
CA PRO A 119 -6.12 -24.39 0.00
C PRO A 119 -7.50 -24.38 -0.70
N PRO A 120 -7.61 -25.01 -1.89
CA PRO A 120 -8.91 -25.15 -2.54
C PRO A 120 -9.89 -25.84 -1.59
N PRO A 121 -11.18 -25.48 -1.62
CA PRO A 121 -12.18 -26.19 -0.82
C PRO A 121 -12.12 -27.69 -1.16
N PRO A 122 -12.35 -28.57 -0.17
CA PRO A 122 -12.45 -29.99 -0.44
C PRO A 122 -13.47 -30.19 -1.56
N ARG A 123 -13.10 -30.96 -2.59
CA ARG A 123 -14.05 -31.35 -3.64
C ARG A 123 -15.31 -31.85 -2.96
N PRO A 124 -16.52 -31.42 -3.39
CA PRO A 124 -17.74 -32.05 -2.95
C PRO A 124 -17.56 -33.55 -3.15
N GLY A 125 -17.63 -34.32 -2.06
CA GLY A 125 -17.51 -35.75 -2.11
C GLY A 125 -18.50 -36.24 -3.17
N GLY A 126 -17.98 -36.85 -4.23
CA GLY A 126 -18.81 -37.51 -5.22
C GLY A 126 -19.59 -38.57 -4.47
N GLY A 127 -20.85 -38.27 -4.17
CA GLY A 127 -21.82 -39.25 -3.73
C GLY A 127 -21.89 -40.30 -4.83
N GLY A 128 -21.21 -41.42 -4.60
CA GLY A 128 -21.27 -42.57 -5.49
C GLY A 128 -22.71 -43.04 -5.55
N GLY A 129 -23.36 -42.78 -6.68
CA GLY A 129 -24.57 -43.46 -7.08
C GLY A 129 -24.24 -44.93 -7.30
N GLY A 130 -24.52 -45.76 -6.29
CA GLY A 130 -24.53 -47.22 -6.42
C GLY A 130 -25.81 -47.67 -7.13
N GLY A 131 -25.83 -47.57 -8.45
CA GLY A 131 -26.85 -48.17 -9.31
C GLY A 131 -26.43 -49.55 -9.80
N GLY A 132 -27.16 -50.57 -9.34
CA GLY A 132 -27.56 -51.82 -10.02
C GLY A 132 -26.66 -52.52 -11.04
N GLY A 133 -26.39 -53.81 -10.74
CA GLY A 133 -26.84 -54.91 -11.59
C GLY A 133 -25.83 -55.55 -12.56
N GLY A 134 -25.74 -56.89 -12.49
CA GLY A 134 -25.48 -57.70 -13.68
C GLY A 134 -24.46 -58.85 -13.53
N GLY A 135 -24.99 -60.07 -13.45
CA GLY A 135 -24.52 -61.17 -14.31
C GLY A 135 -23.40 -62.08 -13.77
N GLY A 136 -23.77 -63.08 -12.96
CA GLY A 136 -23.03 -64.33 -12.89
C GLY A 136 -23.28 -65.15 -14.16
N GLY A 137 -22.29 -65.22 -15.06
CA GLY A 137 -22.23 -66.17 -16.16
C GLY A 137 -21.49 -67.45 -15.74
N PRO A 138 -21.84 -68.62 -16.29
CA PRO A 138 -21.30 -69.91 -15.86
C PRO A 138 -19.80 -70.07 -16.21
N PRO A 139 -19.05 -70.93 -15.47
CA PRO A 139 -17.64 -71.17 -15.72
C PRO A 139 -17.39 -71.82 -17.09
N PRO A 140 -16.18 -71.64 -17.68
CA PRO A 140 -15.82 -72.23 -18.96
C PRO A 140 -15.80 -73.78 -18.90
N PRO A 141 -16.08 -74.46 -20.02
CA PRO A 141 -16.07 -75.92 -20.10
C PRO A 141 -14.65 -76.50 -19.98
N PRO A 142 -14.51 -77.76 -19.52
CA PRO A 142 -13.21 -78.43 -19.39
C PRO A 142 -12.57 -78.75 -20.75
N PRO A 143 -11.24 -78.90 -20.81
CA PRO A 143 -10.52 -79.23 -22.04
C PRO A 143 -10.81 -80.66 -22.53
N PRO A 144 -10.73 -80.91 -23.86
CA PRO A 144 -11.00 -82.23 -24.44
C PRO A 144 -9.88 -83.26 -24.16
N PRO A 145 -10.20 -84.57 -24.09
CA PRO A 145 -9.21 -85.61 -23.80
C PRO A 145 -8.41 -86.10 -25.02
N ARG A 146 -7.09 -86.18 -24.80
CA ARG A 146 -6.08 -87.21 -25.15
C ARG A 146 -6.09 -87.90 -26.53
N GLY A 147 -4.92 -87.89 -27.18
CA GLY A 147 -4.49 -88.90 -28.16
C GLY A 147 -3.14 -89.48 -27.75
N GLY A 148 -3.05 -90.80 -27.62
CA GLY A 148 -1.83 -91.54 -27.26
C GLY A 148 -1.04 -92.07 -28.46
N GLY A 149 0.17 -92.57 -28.21
CA GLY A 149 0.89 -93.41 -29.17
C GLY A 149 2.38 -93.66 -28.84
N GLY A 150 2.72 -94.94 -28.63
CA GLY A 150 4.07 -95.53 -28.75
C GLY A 150 4.91 -95.55 -27.46
N GLY A 151 5.54 -96.63 -27.00
CA GLY A 151 5.74 -97.99 -27.50
C GLY A 151 6.52 -98.82 -26.44
N ALA A 152 6.51 -100.15 -26.59
CA ALA A 152 7.20 -101.18 -25.77
C ALA A 152 8.75 -101.08 -25.89
N PRO A 153 9.63 -101.88 -25.19
CA PRO A 153 9.67 -103.37 -25.10
C PRO A 153 10.29 -103.87 -23.75
N PRO A 154 10.84 -105.10 -23.56
CA PRO A 154 10.84 -106.34 -24.36
C PRO A 154 10.06 -107.52 -23.77
#